data_AF-A0A3M1NK05-F1
#
_entry.id   AF-A0A3M1NK05-F1
#
_cell.length_a   1.000
_cell.length_b   1.000
_cell.length_c   1.000
_cell.angle_alpha   90.00
_cell.angle_beta   90.00
_cell.angle_gamma   90.00
#
_symmetry.space_group_name_H-M   'P 1'
#
loop_
_entity.id
_entity.type
_entity.pdbx_description
1 polymer ?
#
loop_
_entity_poly.entity_id
_entity_poly.type
_entity_poly.pdbx_seq_one_letter_code
_entity_poly.pdbx_strand_id
1 'polypeptide(L)'
;MKVEKKEYFAHGKRGVIHTGFLNGKKVAVKSKRESSEAKGRIKNEAVFLKKLNKHGIGPTFISFKENELIYEFVKGRFIMDFFEKASKKDIREVIKNVLTQCYKLDSLGINKEEMHHPVK
;
A
#
# COMPACT_ATOMS: atom_id res chain seq x y z
N MET A 1 13.23 -14.35 -8.86
CA MET A 1 12.45 -14.29 -7.59
C MET A 1 11.07 -14.87 -7.87
N LYS A 2 10.69 -15.94 -7.17
CA LYS A 2 9.37 -16.57 -7.31
C LYS A 2 8.67 -16.46 -5.97
N VAL A 3 7.43 -15.97 -5.96
CA VAL A 3 6.58 -15.95 -4.76
C VAL A 3 5.88 -17.29 -4.67
N GLU A 4 6.05 -17.97 -3.54
CA GLU A 4 5.45 -19.26 -3.24
C GLU A 4 4.11 -19.08 -2.52
N LYS A 5 3.22 -20.09 -2.63
CA LYS A 5 1.92 -20.15 -1.96
C LYS A 5 1.12 -18.85 -2.11
N LYS A 6 0.94 -18.39 -3.37
CA LYS A 6 0.13 -17.22 -3.67
C LYS A 6 -1.33 -17.52 -3.35
N GLU A 7 -1.91 -16.78 -2.42
CA GLU A 7 -3.30 -16.88 -1.98
C GLU A 7 -4.01 -15.56 -2.21
N TYR A 8 -5.25 -15.59 -2.70
CA TYR A 8 -6.06 -14.39 -2.83
C TYR A 8 -6.28 -13.75 -1.45
N PHE A 9 -6.12 -12.44 -1.37
CA PHE A 9 -6.30 -11.69 -0.12
C PHE A 9 -7.42 -10.66 -0.22
N ALA A 10 -7.36 -9.79 -1.22
CA ALA A 10 -8.34 -8.74 -1.41
C ALA A 10 -8.36 -8.26 -2.87
N HIS A 11 -9.40 -7.53 -3.25
CA HIS A 11 -9.39 -6.76 -4.48
C HIS A 11 -9.84 -5.33 -4.21
N GLY A 12 -9.26 -4.39 -4.96
CA GLY A 12 -9.77 -3.03 -5.05
C GLY A 12 -10.53 -2.83 -6.36
N LYS A 13 -10.89 -1.58 -6.64
CA LYS A 13 -11.60 -1.20 -7.88
C LYS A 13 -10.88 -1.62 -9.16
N ARG A 14 -9.54 -1.67 -9.16
CA ARG A 14 -8.72 -1.80 -10.39
C ARG A 14 -7.59 -2.83 -10.29
N GLY A 15 -7.41 -3.47 -9.14
CA GLY A 15 -6.31 -4.42 -8.91
C GLY A 15 -6.71 -5.50 -7.92
N VAL A 16 -5.99 -6.61 -7.98
CA VAL A 16 -6.12 -7.74 -7.05
C VAL A 16 -4.85 -7.85 -6.23
N ILE A 17 -5.02 -8.20 -4.96
CA ILE A 17 -3.95 -8.40 -3.99
C ILE A 17 -3.96 -9.87 -3.61
N HIS A 18 -2.82 -10.52 -3.84
CA HIS A 18 -2.52 -11.84 -3.32
C HIS A 18 -1.49 -11.69 -2.18
N THR A 19 -1.50 -12.61 -1.23
CA THR A 19 -0.36 -12.80 -0.33
C THR A 19 0.44 -14.02 -0.74
N GLY A 20 1.70 -14.07 -0.35
CA GLY A 20 2.52 -15.26 -0.54
C GLY A 20 3.81 -15.16 0.25
N PHE A 21 4.75 -16.06 -0.02
CA PHE A 21 6.03 -16.09 0.66
C PHE A 21 7.20 -15.90 -0.31
N LEU A 22 8.15 -15.06 0.09
CA LEU A 22 9.40 -14.85 -0.62
C LEU A 22 10.54 -15.02 0.38
N ASN A 23 11.39 -16.03 0.17
CA ASN A 23 12.47 -16.41 1.09
C ASN A 23 11.96 -16.57 2.55
N GLY A 24 10.81 -17.22 2.74
CA GLY A 24 10.17 -17.42 4.04
C GLY A 24 9.45 -16.20 4.63
N LYS A 25 9.55 -15.01 4.02
CA LYS A 25 8.85 -13.80 4.48
C LYS A 25 7.52 -13.62 3.76
N LYS A 26 6.46 -13.28 4.51
CA LYS A 26 5.14 -13.00 3.93
C LYS A 26 5.17 -11.67 3.17
N VAL A 27 4.69 -11.68 1.93
CA VAL A 27 4.66 -10.52 1.02
C VAL A 27 3.26 -10.32 0.44
N ALA A 28 2.98 -9.10 0.01
CA ALA A 28 1.81 -8.75 -0.79
C ALA A 28 2.22 -8.63 -2.27
N VAL A 29 1.39 -9.19 -3.15
CA VAL A 29 1.55 -9.14 -4.60
C VAL A 29 0.33 -8.43 -5.17
N LYS A 30 0.52 -7.22 -5.68
CA LYS A 30 -0.52 -6.44 -6.34
C LYS A 30 -0.37 -6.58 -7.85
N SER A 31 -1.44 -7.02 -8.50
CA SER A 31 -1.50 -7.15 -9.94
C SER A 31 -2.76 -6.48 -10.49
N LYS A 32 -2.76 -6.26 -11.80
CA LYS A 32 -3.90 -5.68 -12.50
C LYS A 32 -5.06 -6.70 -12.54
N ARG A 33 -6.29 -6.24 -12.30
CA ARG A 33 -7.48 -7.08 -12.54
C ARG A 33 -7.71 -7.19 -14.05
N GLU A 34 -7.99 -8.39 -14.55
CA GLU A 34 -8.22 -8.65 -15.98
C GLU A 34 -9.34 -7.76 -16.56
N SER A 35 -10.37 -7.45 -15.76
CA SER A 35 -11.48 -6.57 -16.13
C SER A 35 -11.15 -5.07 -16.19
N SER A 36 -9.92 -4.66 -15.90
CA SER A 36 -9.54 -3.25 -15.92
C SER A 36 -8.91 -2.85 -17.26
N GLU A 37 -9.38 -1.78 -17.88
CA GLU A 37 -8.78 -1.26 -19.12
C GLU A 37 -7.52 -0.40 -18.88
N ALA A 38 -7.28 0.03 -17.64
CA ALA A 38 -6.19 0.95 -17.31
C ALA A 38 -4.80 0.31 -17.51
N LYS A 39 -3.99 0.86 -18.43
CA LYS A 39 -2.60 0.44 -18.68
C LYS A 39 -1.62 1.25 -17.81
N GLY A 40 -0.50 0.65 -17.39
CA GLY A 40 0.62 1.36 -16.74
C GLY A 40 0.46 1.77 -15.27
N ARG A 41 -0.72 1.62 -14.65
CA ARG A 41 -0.96 2.07 -13.26
C ARG A 41 -0.13 1.33 -12.20
N ILE A 42 0.04 0.01 -12.32
CA ILE A 42 0.87 -0.76 -11.36
C ILE A 42 2.35 -0.35 -11.45
N LYS A 43 2.84 -0.05 -12.66
CA LYS A 43 4.20 0.48 -12.85
C LYS A 43 4.37 1.83 -12.17
N ASN A 44 3.42 2.74 -12.35
CA ASN A 44 3.46 4.04 -11.67
C ASN A 44 3.46 3.87 -10.14
N GLU A 45 2.60 2.99 -9.61
CA GLU A 45 2.56 2.69 -8.18
C GLU A 45 3.89 2.13 -7.67
N ALA A 46 4.53 1.23 -8.41
CA ALA A 46 5.86 0.71 -8.09
C ALA A 46 6.93 1.82 -8.06
N VAL A 47 6.91 2.73 -9.03
CA VAL A 47 7.84 3.88 -9.09
C VAL A 47 7.67 4.79 -7.89
N PHE A 48 6.42 5.16 -7.56
CA PHE A 48 6.13 6.01 -6.41
C PHE A 48 6.46 5.32 -5.09
N LEU A 49 6.09 4.06 -4.90
CA LEU A 49 6.40 3.32 -3.67
C LEU A 49 7.91 3.25 -3.44
N LYS A 50 8.69 2.92 -4.47
CA LYS A 50 10.16 2.90 -4.40
C LYS A 50 10.73 4.28 -4.06
N LYS A 51 10.15 5.37 -4.58
CA LYS A 51 10.56 6.75 -4.24
C LYS A 51 10.22 7.08 -2.78
N LEU A 52 8.99 6.79 -2.35
CA LEU A 52 8.46 7.12 -1.02
C LEU A 52 9.11 6.33 0.11
N ASN A 53 9.53 5.09 -0.14
CA ASN A 53 10.27 4.31 0.84
C ASN A 53 11.60 4.94 1.26
N LYS A 54 12.25 5.74 0.40
CA LYS A 54 13.46 6.51 0.77
C LYS A 54 13.18 7.52 1.89
N HIS A 55 11.91 7.88 2.08
CA HIS A 55 11.44 8.80 3.12
C HIS A 55 10.71 8.07 4.26
N GLY A 56 10.75 6.74 4.28
CA GLY A 56 10.05 5.91 5.28
C GLY A 56 8.53 5.95 5.15
N ILE A 57 7.99 6.19 3.96
CA ILE A 57 6.54 6.28 3.71
C ILE A 57 6.09 5.02 2.96
N GLY A 58 5.02 4.40 3.47
CA GLY A 58 4.42 3.19 2.91
C GLY A 58 5.19 1.90 3.23
N PRO A 59 4.63 0.73 2.82
CA PRO A 59 5.28 -0.57 3.02
C PRO A 59 6.57 -0.71 2.22
N THR A 60 7.47 -1.59 2.66
CA THR A 60 8.75 -1.82 1.98
C THR A 60 8.55 -2.41 0.59
N PHE A 61 9.02 -1.71 -0.44
CA PHE A 61 9.10 -2.15 -1.82
C PHE A 61 10.11 -3.29 -1.92
N ILE A 62 9.71 -4.37 -2.58
CA ILE A 62 10.58 -5.54 -2.78
C ILE A 62 10.99 -5.63 -4.24
N SER A 63 10.02 -5.70 -5.15
CA SER A 63 10.30 -5.79 -6.59
C SER A 63 9.09 -5.45 -7.45
N PHE A 64 9.33 -5.12 -8.71
CA PHE A 64 8.29 -5.01 -9.73
C PHE A 64 8.74 -5.80 -10.97
N LYS A 65 7.97 -6.83 -11.36
CA LYS A 65 8.26 -7.69 -12.52
C LYS A 65 6.95 -8.20 -13.12
N GLU A 66 6.89 -8.38 -14.44
CA GLU A 66 5.71 -8.97 -15.11
C GLU A 66 4.38 -8.29 -14.77
N ASN A 67 4.40 -6.96 -14.56
CA ASN A 67 3.25 -6.17 -14.09
C ASN A 67 2.69 -6.55 -12.70
N GLU A 68 3.47 -7.26 -11.90
CA GLU A 68 3.22 -7.49 -10.48
C GLU A 68 4.11 -6.59 -9.62
N LEU A 69 3.50 -5.87 -8.69
CA LEU A 69 4.20 -5.14 -7.64
C LEU A 69 4.23 -5.99 -6.38
N ILE A 70 5.44 -6.31 -5.91
CA ILE A 70 5.69 -7.07 -4.69
C ILE A 70 6.23 -6.12 -3.62
N TYR A 71 5.59 -6.14 -2.45
CA TYR A 71 5.96 -5.32 -1.30
C TYR A 71 5.68 -6.07 0.00
N GLU A 72 6.18 -5.53 1.10
CA GLU A 72 5.97 -6.03 2.44
C GLU A 72 4.47 -6.19 2.75
N PHE A 73 4.12 -7.34 3.32
CA PHE A 73 2.77 -7.54 3.84
C PHE A 73 2.62 -6.85 5.19
N VAL A 74 1.87 -5.75 5.23
CA VAL A 74 1.57 -5.03 6.47
C VAL A 74 0.51 -5.80 7.25
N LYS A 75 0.91 -6.37 8.39
CA LYS A 75 -0.02 -6.99 9.33
C LYS A 75 -0.67 -5.89 10.17
N GLY A 76 -1.99 -5.81 10.16
CA GLY A 76 -2.72 -4.82 10.94
C GLY A 76 -4.22 -4.94 10.73
N ARG A 77 -4.95 -4.10 11.46
CA ARG A 77 -6.39 -3.90 11.28
C ARG A 77 -6.65 -2.65 10.47
N PHE A 78 -7.83 -2.56 9.84
CA PHE A 78 -8.23 -1.37 9.12
C PHE A 78 -8.32 -0.17 10.09
N ILE A 79 -8.02 1.03 9.59
CA ILE A 79 -7.88 2.22 10.46
C ILE A 79 -9.19 2.59 11.16
N MET A 80 -10.34 2.33 10.53
CA MET A 80 -11.64 2.57 11.14
C MET A 80 -11.89 1.60 12.30
N ASP A 81 -11.64 0.30 12.10
CA ASP A 81 -11.70 -0.71 13.17
C ASP A 81 -10.70 -0.41 14.31
N PHE A 82 -9.57 0.23 13.97
CA PHE A 82 -8.62 0.70 14.97
C PHE A 82 -9.22 1.83 15.82
N PHE A 83 -9.88 2.81 15.20
CA PHE A 83 -10.49 3.95 15.91
C PHE A 83 -11.64 3.53 16.85
N GLU A 84 -12.40 2.49 16.51
CA GLU A 84 -13.48 1.99 17.37
C GLU A 84 -12.99 1.42 18.71
N LYS A 85 -11.79 0.84 18.73
CA LYS A 85 -11.27 0.07 19.88
C LYS A 85 -10.08 0.73 20.58
N ALA A 86 -9.50 1.78 20.00
CA ALA A 86 -8.28 2.42 20.51
C ALA A 86 -8.57 3.52 21.52
N SER A 87 -7.60 3.82 22.38
CA SER A 87 -7.69 4.95 23.30
C SER A 87 -7.57 6.29 22.53
N LYS A 88 -8.11 7.37 23.09
CA LYS A 88 -7.95 8.73 22.53
C LYS A 88 -6.48 9.11 22.31
N LYS A 89 -5.58 8.61 23.16
CA LYS A 89 -4.13 8.86 23.06
C LYS A 89 -3.57 8.19 21.80
N ASP A 90 -3.86 6.90 21.59
CA ASP A 90 -3.33 6.14 20.44
C ASP A 90 -3.91 6.66 19.12
N ILE A 91 -5.19 7.04 19.11
CA ILE A 91 -5.83 7.67 17.95
C ILE A 91 -5.09 8.96 17.56
N ARG A 92 -4.81 9.82 18.54
CA ARG A 92 -4.07 11.07 18.31
C ARG A 92 -2.68 10.81 17.75
N GLU A 93 -2.00 9.79 18.24
CA GLU A 93 -0.67 9.40 17.76
C GLU A 93 -0.72 8.92 16.31
N VAL A 94 -1.67 8.05 15.95
CA VAL A 94 -1.86 7.59 14.57
C VAL A 94 -2.19 8.76 13.63
N ILE A 95 -3.10 9.65 14.01
CA ILE A 95 -3.45 10.83 13.21
C ILE A 95 -2.22 11.73 13.02
N LYS A 96 -1.46 12.00 14.09
CA LYS A 96 -0.22 12.78 14.00
C LYS A 96 0.78 12.15 13.03
N ASN A 97 0.92 10.82 13.07
CA ASN A 97 1.81 10.09 12.17
C ASN A 97 1.34 10.18 10.70
N VAL A 98 0.04 10.11 10.44
CA VAL A 98 -0.53 10.29 9.09
C VAL A 98 -0.28 11.71 8.59
N LEU A 99 -0.60 12.74 9.39
CA LEU A 99 -0.39 14.15 9.01
C LEU A 99 1.09 14.47 8.77
N THR A 100 1.99 13.89 9.58
CA THR A 100 3.44 14.03 9.38
C THR A 100 3.88 13.45 8.03
N GLN A 101 3.31 12.32 7.62
CA GLN A 101 3.59 11.75 6.29
C GLN A 101 2.99 12.61 5.16
N CYS A 102 1.78 13.14 5.32
CA CYS A 102 1.20 14.08 4.35
C CYS A 102 2.08 15.32 4.17
N TYR A 103 2.53 15.93 5.27
CA TYR A 103 3.44 17.09 5.21
C TYR A 103 4.75 16.79 4.47
N LYS A 104 5.32 15.59 4.67
CA LYS A 104 6.48 15.13 3.89
C LYS A 104 6.17 14.99 2.40
N LEU A 105 5.00 14.47 2.04
CA LEU A 105 4.58 14.39 0.64
C LEU A 105 4.45 15.76 0.00
N ASP A 106 3.82 16.72 0.70
CA ASP A 106 3.68 18.10 0.26
C ASP A 106 5.04 18.77 0.05
N SER A 107 5.96 18.57 1.00
CA SER A 107 7.34 19.08 0.91
C SER A 107 8.13 18.49 -0.28
N LEU A 108 7.75 17.31 -0.76
CA LEU A 108 8.33 16.66 -1.94
C LEU A 108 7.61 17.02 -3.25
N GLY A 109 6.55 17.84 -3.19
CA GLY A 109 5.69 18.17 -4.33
C GLY A 109 4.92 16.95 -4.86
N ILE A 110 4.63 15.96 -4.03
CA ILE A 110 3.96 14.71 -4.42
C ILE A 110 2.51 14.75 -3.94
N ASN A 111 1.57 14.77 -4.89
CA ASN A 111 0.14 14.66 -4.57
C ASN A 111 -0.32 13.19 -4.70
N LYS A 112 -1.02 12.68 -3.68
CA LYS A 112 -1.59 11.32 -3.69
C LYS A 112 -2.91 11.25 -4.48
N GLU A 113 -3.61 12.37 -4.69
CA GLU A 113 -4.88 12.47 -5.43
C GLU A 113 -6.03 11.59 -4.86
N GLU A 114 -5.91 11.05 -3.65
CA GLU A 114 -6.92 10.18 -3.06
C GLU A 114 -7.27 10.54 -1.61
N MET A 115 -6.68 11.62 -1.08
CA MET A 115 -6.94 12.08 0.30
C MET A 115 -8.10 13.09 0.40
N HIS A 116 -8.79 13.36 -0.72
CA HIS A 116 -9.86 14.37 -0.81
C HIS A 116 -11.27 13.78 -0.91
N HIS A 117 -11.42 12.45 -0.87
CA HIS A 117 -12.72 11.75 -0.89
C HIS A 117 -12.92 10.91 0.37
N PRO A 118 -13.31 11.51 1.50
CA PRO A 118 -13.46 10.80 2.78
C PRO A 118 -14.64 9.82 2.87
N VAL A 119 -15.50 9.73 1.84
CA VAL A 119 -16.80 9.03 1.90
C VAL A 119 -17.09 8.17 0.65
N LYS A 120 -16.13 7.34 0.22
CA LYS A 120 -16.41 6.30 -0.79
C LYS A 120 -16.02 4.92 -0.31
#